data_AF-A0A8T6UIL7-F1
#
_entry.id   AF-A0A8T6UIL7-F1
#
_cell.length_a   1.000
_cell.length_b   1.000
_cell.length_c   1.000
_cell.angle_alpha   90.00
_cell.angle_beta   90.00
_cell.angle_gamma   90.00
#
_symmetry.space_group_name_H-M   'P 1'
#
loop_
_entity.id
_entity.type
_entity.pdbx_description
1 polymer ?
#
loop_
_entity_poly.entity_id
_entity_poly.type
_entity_poly.pdbx_seq_one_letter_code
_entity_poly.pdbx_strand_id
1 'polypeptide(L)'
;MFEGVFEMSMEPIQLYALAFLLGSFSVATLSDLKRMSAQSEFVSVWAIIAIGLFIIDVYLVGTDKLAWDIFGLKWILIVVFSLLSHERVGVYFRLATGDVVAMMAAAAIMGPLGVVIFYILVKIVDWLTRPIWKSFGTESAYPFMPPIFLTTAIVLAVSWLLNEQGYLQ
;
A
#
# COMPACT_ATOMS: atom_id res chain seq x y z
N MET A 1 11.78 -11.57 21.12
CA MET A 1 10.54 -10.75 21.14
C MET A 1 10.50 -9.66 20.05
N PHE A 2 11.44 -9.63 19.07
CA PHE A 2 11.40 -8.68 17.95
C PHE A 2 11.54 -9.35 16.57
N GLU A 3 11.53 -10.68 16.49
CA GLU A 3 11.87 -11.42 15.27
C GLU A 3 10.89 -11.18 14.11
N GLY A 4 9.62 -10.84 14.35
CA GLY A 4 8.66 -10.51 13.30
C GLY A 4 8.51 -9.01 12.96
N VAL A 5 9.26 -8.11 13.60
CA VAL A 5 9.12 -6.65 13.37
C VAL A 5 9.99 -6.18 12.20
N PHE A 6 11.14 -6.84 11.98
CA PHE A 6 12.16 -6.41 11.02
C PHE A 6 12.26 -7.27 9.76
N GLU A 7 11.43 -8.32 9.64
CA GLU A 7 11.37 -9.12 8.42
C GLU A 7 10.80 -8.27 7.28
N MET A 8 11.69 -7.83 6.40
CA MET A 8 11.34 -7.29 5.08
C MET A 8 11.17 -8.40 4.03
N SER A 9 11.45 -9.67 4.40
CA SER A 9 11.08 -10.82 3.58
C SER A 9 9.58 -10.87 3.44
N MET A 10 9.14 -11.06 2.20
CA MET A 10 7.74 -11.34 1.90
C MET A 10 7.61 -12.79 1.51
N GLU A 11 6.61 -13.44 2.08
CA GLU A 11 6.19 -14.78 1.66
C GLU A 11 5.76 -14.74 0.18
N PRO A 12 5.92 -15.84 -0.58
CA PRO A 12 5.52 -15.88 -1.98
C PRO A 12 4.08 -15.44 -2.22
N ILE A 13 3.16 -15.79 -1.30
CA ILE A 13 1.76 -15.38 -1.39
C ILE A 13 1.57 -13.86 -1.26
N GLN A 14 2.38 -13.18 -0.44
CA GLN A 14 2.37 -11.73 -0.30
C GLN A 14 2.88 -11.05 -1.57
N LEU A 15 3.94 -11.60 -2.19
CA LEU A 15 4.43 -11.12 -3.48
C LEU A 15 3.38 -11.25 -4.58
N TYR A 16 2.68 -12.39 -4.65
CA TYR A 16 1.59 -12.57 -5.62
C TYR A 16 0.42 -11.63 -5.36
N ALA A 17 0.06 -11.39 -4.10
CA ALA A 17 -0.97 -10.42 -3.73
C ALA A 17 -0.58 -8.98 -4.13
N LEU A 18 0.68 -8.59 -3.92
CA LEU A 18 1.19 -7.29 -4.36
C LEU A 18 1.23 -7.18 -5.89
N ALA A 19 1.63 -8.24 -6.60
CA ALA A 19 1.61 -8.27 -8.06
C ALA A 19 0.17 -8.14 -8.60
N PHE A 20 -0.80 -8.79 -7.95
CA PHE A 20 -2.22 -8.64 -8.27
C PHE A 20 -2.69 -7.20 -8.06
N LEU A 21 -2.39 -6.59 -6.90
CA LEU A 21 -2.72 -5.19 -6.63
C LEU A 21 -2.05 -4.26 -7.64
N LEU A 22 -0.79 -4.50 -8.00
CA LEU A 22 -0.04 -3.73 -8.97
C LEU A 22 -0.74 -3.72 -10.34
N GLY A 23 -1.31 -4.85 -10.77
CA GLY A 23 -2.15 -4.93 -11.97
C GLY A 23 -3.36 -3.99 -11.89
N SER A 24 -4.10 -4.03 -10.78
CA SER A 24 -5.24 -3.13 -10.57
C SER A 24 -4.84 -1.66 -10.49
N PHE A 25 -3.71 -1.35 -9.84
CA PHE A 25 -3.15 0.00 -9.74
C PHE A 25 -2.66 0.52 -11.08
N SER A 26 -2.18 -0.36 -11.98
CA SER A 26 -1.82 0.02 -13.35
C SER A 26 -3.04 0.52 -14.11
N VAL A 27 -4.16 -0.22 -14.03
CA VAL A 27 -5.42 0.16 -14.67
C VAL A 27 -5.97 1.45 -14.07
N ALA A 28 -5.96 1.57 -12.73
CA ALA A 28 -6.38 2.79 -12.05
C ALA A 28 -5.48 3.99 -12.36
N THR A 29 -4.16 3.80 -12.48
CA THR A 29 -3.21 4.84 -12.90
C THR A 29 -3.52 5.30 -14.32
N LEU A 30 -3.74 4.36 -15.25
CA LEU A 30 -4.16 4.70 -16.61
C LEU A 30 -5.52 5.41 -16.63
N SER A 31 -6.45 5.00 -15.76
CA SER A 31 -7.76 5.63 -15.60
C SER A 31 -7.61 7.07 -15.12
N ASP A 32 -6.78 7.33 -14.11
CA ASP A 32 -6.46 8.67 -13.59
C ASP A 32 -5.86 9.55 -14.69
N LEU A 33 -4.84 9.05 -15.38
CA LEU A 33 -4.14 9.81 -16.42
C LEU A 33 -5.04 10.08 -17.65
N LYS A 34 -5.93 9.15 -17.99
CA LYS A 34 -6.88 9.29 -19.11
C LYS A 34 -8.24 9.87 -18.70
N ARG A 35 -8.43 10.23 -17.43
CA ARG A 35 -9.67 10.82 -16.89
C ARG A 35 -10.90 9.93 -17.07
N MET A 36 -10.75 8.63 -16.84
CA MET A 36 -11.83 7.66 -16.89
C MET A 36 -12.40 7.39 -15.48
N SER A 37 -13.68 7.04 -15.38
CA SER A 37 -14.36 6.77 -14.11
C SER A 37 -14.14 5.36 -13.55
N ALA A 38 -13.22 4.57 -14.13
CA ALA A 38 -13.02 3.17 -13.74
C ALA A 38 -12.44 3.02 -12.32
N GLN A 39 -11.85 4.07 -11.74
CA GLN A 39 -11.23 4.06 -10.43
C GLN A 39 -12.23 3.69 -9.31
N SER A 40 -13.50 4.12 -9.39
CA SER A 40 -14.47 3.89 -8.31
C SER A 40 -14.82 2.42 -8.10
N GLU A 41 -14.76 1.60 -9.16
CA GLU A 41 -15.03 0.15 -9.06
C GLU A 41 -13.91 -0.57 -8.31
N PHE A 42 -12.66 -0.13 -8.49
CA PHE A 42 -11.49 -0.71 -7.82
C PHE A 42 -11.44 -0.39 -6.33
N VAL A 43 -11.99 0.75 -5.88
CA VAL A 43 -12.02 1.11 -4.45
C VAL A 43 -12.69 0.01 -3.63
N SER A 44 -13.81 -0.54 -4.11
CA SER A 44 -14.51 -1.65 -3.45
C SER A 44 -13.64 -2.90 -3.37
N VAL A 45 -12.92 -3.22 -4.45
CA VAL A 45 -12.01 -4.38 -4.51
C VAL A 45 -10.87 -4.22 -3.50
N TRP A 46 -10.22 -3.06 -3.46
CA TRP A 46 -9.14 -2.77 -2.52
C TRP A 46 -9.62 -2.78 -1.06
N ALA A 47 -10.81 -2.25 -0.78
CA ALA A 47 -11.41 -2.31 0.54
C ALA A 47 -11.68 -3.77 0.97
N ILE A 48 -12.24 -4.59 0.08
CA ILE A 48 -12.47 -6.02 0.33
C ILE A 48 -11.14 -6.73 0.62
N ILE A 49 -10.07 -6.43 -0.12
CA ILE A 49 -8.75 -7.02 0.11
C ILE A 49 -8.21 -6.61 1.48
N ALA A 50 -8.26 -5.32 1.83
CA ALA A 50 -7.79 -4.84 3.14
C ALA A 50 -8.59 -5.50 4.29
N ILE A 51 -9.92 -5.60 4.16
CA ILE A 51 -10.78 -6.26 5.15
C ILE A 51 -10.47 -7.76 5.22
N GLY A 52 -10.30 -8.43 4.07
CA GLY A 52 -9.96 -9.85 4.01
C GLY A 52 -8.64 -10.15 4.72
N LEU A 53 -7.61 -9.32 4.48
CA LEU A 53 -6.30 -9.43 5.14
C LEU A 53 -6.41 -9.15 6.64
N PHE A 54 -7.23 -8.18 7.06
CA PHE A 54 -7.51 -7.96 8.49
C PHE A 54 -8.11 -9.20 9.14
N ILE A 55 -9.13 -9.83 8.51
CA ILE A 55 -9.77 -11.04 9.03
C ILE A 55 -8.78 -12.20 9.09
N ILE A 56 -7.92 -12.36 8.07
CA ILE A 56 -6.86 -13.36 8.06
C ILE A 56 -5.90 -13.13 9.23
N ASP A 57 -5.44 -11.89 9.43
CA ASP A 57 -4.52 -11.59 10.54
C ASP A 57 -5.18 -11.87 11.91
N VAL A 58 -6.47 -11.53 12.08
CA VAL A 58 -7.24 -11.86 13.30
C VAL A 58 -7.31 -13.38 13.51
N TYR A 59 -7.54 -14.16 12.44
CA TYR A 59 -7.53 -15.62 12.51
C TYR A 59 -6.13 -16.17 12.88
N LEU A 60 -5.06 -15.60 12.33
CA LEU A 60 -3.68 -15.98 12.65
C LEU A 60 -3.33 -15.68 14.11
N VAL A 61 -3.81 -14.57 14.64
CA VAL A 61 -3.71 -14.25 16.07
C VAL A 61 -4.46 -15.28 16.92
N GLY A 62 -5.67 -15.65 16.53
CA GLY A 62 -6.46 -16.69 17.23
C GLY A 62 -5.88 -18.11 17.14
N THR A 63 -4.92 -18.34 16.26
CA THR A 63 -4.19 -19.63 16.12
C THR A 63 -2.75 -19.55 16.63
N ASP A 64 -2.40 -18.50 17.38
CA ASP A 64 -1.07 -18.23 17.94
C ASP A 64 0.07 -18.17 16.89
N LYS A 65 -0.27 -17.96 15.61
CA LYS A 65 0.69 -17.80 14.51
C LYS A 65 1.15 -16.36 14.32
N LEU A 66 0.41 -15.39 14.88
CA LEU A 66 0.75 -13.97 14.87
C LEU A 66 0.59 -13.42 16.28
N ALA A 67 1.63 -12.75 16.80
CA ALA A 67 1.54 -12.12 18.11
C ALA A 67 0.56 -10.93 18.10
N TRP A 68 -0.25 -10.79 19.15
CA TRP A 68 -1.18 -9.67 19.33
C TRP A 68 -0.51 -8.31 19.18
N ASP A 69 0.71 -8.16 19.70
CA ASP A 69 1.47 -6.90 19.64
C ASP A 69 1.84 -6.52 18.19
N ILE A 70 2.22 -7.50 17.37
CA ILE A 70 2.59 -7.30 15.96
C ILE A 70 1.35 -6.97 15.14
N PHE A 71 0.26 -7.71 15.36
CA PHE A 71 -1.04 -7.43 14.76
C PHE A 71 -1.52 -6.00 15.09
N GLY A 72 -1.56 -5.67 16.37
CA GLY A 72 -2.00 -4.36 16.86
C GLY A 72 -1.15 -3.24 16.28
N LEU A 73 0.18 -3.39 16.32
CA LEU A 73 1.10 -2.40 15.76
C LEU A 73 0.85 -2.17 14.25
N LYS A 74 0.77 -3.25 13.46
CA LYS A 74 0.52 -3.16 12.01
C LYS A 74 -0.74 -2.39 11.71
N TRP A 75 -1.87 -2.78 12.30
CA TRP A 75 -3.17 -2.19 11.97
C TRP A 75 -3.35 -0.79 12.54
N ILE A 76 -2.78 -0.49 13.72
CA ILE A 76 -2.72 0.88 14.23
C ILE A 76 -1.92 1.77 13.27
N LEU A 77 -0.75 1.31 12.78
CA LEU A 77 0.05 2.07 11.82
C LEU A 77 -0.72 2.32 10.53
N ILE A 78 -1.38 1.30 9.96
CA ILE A 78 -2.20 1.44 8.75
C ILE A 78 -3.29 2.48 8.98
N VAL A 79 -4.06 2.38 10.07
CA VAL A 79 -5.15 3.32 10.37
C VAL A 79 -4.62 4.74 10.58
N VAL A 80 -3.57 4.91 11.38
CA VAL A 80 -2.98 6.23 11.67
C VAL A 80 -2.46 6.87 10.39
N PHE A 81 -1.67 6.17 9.59
CA PHE A 81 -1.16 6.73 8.34
C PHE A 81 -2.28 7.00 7.33
N SER A 82 -3.30 6.16 7.25
CA SER A 82 -4.45 6.35 6.36
C SER A 82 -5.25 7.59 6.74
N LEU A 83 -5.53 7.78 8.05
CA LEU A 83 -6.21 8.97 8.56
C LEU A 83 -5.38 10.24 8.30
N LEU A 84 -4.07 10.19 8.55
CA LEU A 84 -3.17 11.33 8.29
C LEU A 84 -3.02 11.67 6.80
N SER A 85 -3.29 10.71 5.91
CA SER A 85 -3.21 10.86 4.45
C SER A 85 -4.53 11.31 3.80
N HIS A 86 -5.65 11.21 4.52
CA HIS A 86 -6.97 11.57 4.01
C HIS A 86 -7.10 13.10 3.85
N GLU A 87 -7.75 13.55 2.77
CA GLU A 87 -8.04 14.97 2.47
C GLU A 87 -8.61 15.80 3.63
N ARG A 88 -9.36 15.20 4.56
CA ARG A 88 -10.00 15.90 5.70
C ARG A 88 -9.01 16.27 6.81
N VAL A 89 -7.93 15.52 6.96
CA VAL A 89 -6.90 15.72 8.00
C VAL A 89 -5.65 16.34 7.39
N GLY A 90 -5.20 15.83 6.25
CA GLY A 90 -4.28 16.53 5.37
C GLY A 90 -2.85 16.73 5.90
N VAL A 91 -2.37 15.93 6.86
CA VAL A 91 -1.07 16.12 7.52
C VAL A 91 0.07 15.46 6.73
N TYR A 92 -0.14 14.23 6.23
CA TYR A 92 0.85 13.50 5.43
C TYR A 92 0.65 13.73 3.93
N PHE A 93 -0.61 13.60 3.51
CA PHE A 93 -1.09 13.84 2.17
C PHE A 93 -2.52 14.39 2.24
N ARG A 94 -3.03 14.97 1.15
CA ARG A 94 -4.44 15.34 1.00
C ARG A 94 -5.06 14.50 -0.10
N LEU A 95 -5.29 13.23 0.19
CA LEU A 95 -5.72 12.23 -0.80
C LEU A 95 -7.22 12.03 -0.80
N ALA A 96 -7.74 11.69 -1.99
CA ALA A 96 -9.10 11.18 -2.13
C ALA A 96 -9.23 9.80 -1.45
N THR A 97 -10.45 9.45 -1.05
CA THR A 97 -10.72 8.19 -0.36
C THR A 97 -10.22 6.97 -1.13
N GLY A 98 -10.32 6.98 -2.47
CA GLY A 98 -9.86 5.87 -3.30
C GLY A 98 -8.37 5.59 -3.17
N ASP A 99 -7.54 6.64 -3.18
CA ASP A 99 -6.09 6.53 -3.06
C ASP A 99 -5.68 6.04 -1.66
N VAL A 100 -6.38 6.51 -0.61
CA VAL A 100 -6.15 6.04 0.76
C VAL A 100 -6.46 4.54 0.86
N VAL A 101 -7.57 4.08 0.28
CA VAL A 101 -7.95 2.66 0.30
C VAL A 101 -6.94 1.82 -0.51
N ALA A 102 -6.43 2.31 -1.64
CA ALA A 102 -5.35 1.65 -2.38
C ALA A 102 -4.08 1.49 -1.52
N MET A 103 -3.67 2.55 -0.83
CA MET A 103 -2.52 2.50 0.08
C MET A 103 -2.76 1.53 1.26
N MET A 104 -3.98 1.50 1.81
CA MET A 104 -4.36 0.54 2.85
C MET A 104 -4.24 -0.91 2.35
N ALA A 105 -4.76 -1.21 1.15
CA ALA A 105 -4.70 -2.55 0.59
C ALA A 105 -3.25 -3.01 0.37
N ALA A 106 -2.39 -2.14 -0.17
CA ALA A 106 -0.98 -2.45 -0.35
C ALA A 106 -0.26 -2.64 1.01
N ALA A 107 -0.48 -1.73 1.96
CA ALA A 107 0.12 -1.79 3.28
C ALA A 107 -0.35 -3.01 4.09
N ALA A 108 -1.60 -3.45 3.91
CA ALA A 108 -2.15 -4.62 4.59
C ALA A 108 -1.44 -5.94 4.23
N ILE A 109 -0.77 -6.00 3.08
CA ILE A 109 0.04 -7.17 2.70
C ILE A 109 1.37 -7.22 3.45
N MET A 110 1.87 -6.06 3.90
CA MET A 110 3.20 -5.92 4.47
C MET A 110 3.20 -6.13 5.99
N GLY A 111 4.37 -6.42 6.56
CA GLY A 111 4.60 -6.36 8.01
C GLY A 111 4.62 -4.91 8.54
N PRO A 112 4.66 -4.70 9.88
CA PRO A 112 4.60 -3.37 10.48
C PRO A 112 5.67 -2.39 9.96
N LEU A 113 6.93 -2.85 9.84
CA LEU A 113 8.01 -2.03 9.30
C LEU A 113 7.80 -1.71 7.82
N GLY A 114 7.31 -2.68 7.05
CA GLY A 114 6.95 -2.51 5.64
C GLY A 114 5.88 -1.43 5.45
N VAL A 115 4.88 -1.34 6.34
CA VAL A 115 3.89 -0.24 6.33
C VAL A 115 4.58 1.12 6.44
N VAL A 116 5.46 1.30 7.43
CA VAL A 116 6.18 2.58 7.63
C VAL A 116 7.01 2.94 6.40
N ILE A 117 7.80 1.99 5.91
CA ILE A 117 8.66 2.17 4.73
C ILE A 117 7.81 2.52 3.51
N PHE A 118 6.69 1.82 3.29
CA PHE A 118 5.81 2.06 2.17
C PHE A 118 5.26 3.49 2.15
N TYR A 119 4.72 3.98 3.27
CA TYR A 119 4.19 5.36 3.33
C TYR A 119 5.29 6.41 3.12
N ILE A 120 6.50 6.18 3.63
CA ILE A 120 7.65 7.06 3.40
C ILE A 120 8.05 7.04 1.92
N LEU A 121 8.13 5.86 1.31
CA LEU A 121 8.48 5.70 -0.10
C LEU A 121 7.44 6.35 -1.01
N VAL A 122 6.14 6.18 -0.74
CA VAL A 122 5.08 6.87 -1.51
C VAL A 122 5.29 8.37 -1.46
N LYS A 123 5.69 8.92 -0.30
CA LYS A 123 5.97 10.35 -0.15
C LYS A 123 7.16 10.81 -0.97
N ILE A 124 8.24 10.04 -0.96
CA ILE A 124 9.44 10.33 -1.73
C ILE A 124 9.14 10.24 -3.23
N VAL A 125 8.47 9.17 -3.67
CA VAL A 125 8.08 8.96 -5.06
C VAL A 125 7.13 10.07 -5.54
N ASP A 126 6.11 10.42 -4.77
CA ASP A 126 5.23 11.54 -5.09
C ASP A 126 6.05 12.82 -5.23
N TRP A 127 6.89 13.17 -4.26
CA TRP A 127 7.69 14.39 -4.31
C TRP A 127 8.59 14.47 -5.56
N LEU A 128 9.23 13.37 -5.94
CA LEU A 128 10.10 13.27 -7.12
C LEU A 128 9.32 13.33 -8.44
N THR A 129 8.14 12.71 -8.49
CA THR A 129 7.39 12.51 -9.74
C THR A 129 6.25 13.51 -9.93
N ARG A 130 5.89 14.26 -8.88
CA ARG A 130 4.90 15.34 -8.89
C ARG A 130 5.04 16.35 -10.03
N PRO A 131 6.22 16.87 -10.42
CA PRO A 131 6.30 17.79 -11.56
C PRO A 131 5.82 17.16 -12.87
N ILE A 132 5.99 15.84 -13.02
CA ILE A 132 5.57 15.08 -14.21
C ILE A 132 4.05 14.93 -14.20
N TRP A 133 3.46 14.54 -13.07
CA TRP A 133 2.03 14.23 -12.99
C TRP A 133 1.12 15.46 -12.95
N LYS A 134 1.64 16.61 -12.49
CA LYS A 134 0.89 17.87 -12.47
C LYS A 134 0.36 18.29 -13.85
N SER A 135 1.04 17.92 -14.94
CA SER A 135 0.58 18.26 -16.30
C SER A 135 -0.63 17.44 -16.75
N PHE A 136 -0.88 16.29 -16.11
CA PHE A 136 -2.01 15.40 -16.40
C PHE A 136 -3.25 15.74 -15.55
N GLY A 137 -3.05 16.33 -14.37
CA GLY A 137 -4.12 16.83 -13.49
C GLY A 137 -4.82 18.09 -14.03
N THR A 138 -6.06 18.31 -13.60
CA THR A 138 -6.80 19.58 -13.80
C THR A 138 -6.71 20.44 -12.53
N GLU A 139 -7.02 21.73 -12.66
CA GLU A 139 -6.82 22.84 -11.68
C GLU A 139 -7.09 22.54 -10.18
N SER A 140 -7.83 21.48 -9.82
CA SER A 140 -8.11 21.08 -8.43
C SER A 140 -7.79 19.62 -8.05
N ALA A 141 -7.41 18.74 -8.98
CA ALA A 141 -7.25 17.31 -8.69
C ALA A 141 -5.94 16.75 -9.28
N TYR A 142 -5.01 16.41 -8.40
CA TYR A 142 -3.72 15.80 -8.74
C TYR A 142 -3.88 14.26 -8.79
N PRO A 143 -3.47 13.59 -9.89
CA PRO A 143 -3.57 12.14 -10.01
C PRO A 143 -2.54 11.47 -9.11
N PHE A 144 -2.98 10.84 -8.02
CA PHE A 144 -2.10 10.27 -7.00
C PHE A 144 -1.92 8.74 -7.13
N MET A 145 -2.69 8.08 -7.99
CA MET A 145 -2.48 6.66 -8.31
C MET A 145 -1.09 6.33 -8.91
N PRO A 146 -0.49 7.15 -9.82
CA PRO A 146 0.84 6.83 -10.36
C PRO A 146 1.94 6.71 -9.29
N PRO A 147 2.07 7.62 -8.30
CA PRO A 147 2.98 7.41 -7.17
C PRO A 147 2.75 6.12 -6.38
N ILE A 148 1.50 5.73 -6.13
CA ILE A 148 1.15 4.48 -5.44
C ILE A 148 1.60 3.28 -6.27
N PHE A 149 1.29 3.28 -7.57
CA PHE A 149 1.70 2.25 -8.51
C PHE A 149 3.22 2.08 -8.54
N LEU A 150 3.98 3.17 -8.74
CA LEU A 150 5.44 3.13 -8.78
C LEU A 150 6.05 2.63 -7.48
N THR A 151 5.52 3.07 -6.34
CA THR A 151 6.02 2.61 -5.04
C THR A 151 5.73 1.13 -4.83
N THR A 152 4.55 0.66 -5.21
CA THR A 152 4.19 -0.76 -5.13
C THR A 152 5.09 -1.60 -6.03
N ALA A 153 5.43 -1.10 -7.24
CA ALA A 153 6.37 -1.76 -8.15
C ALA A 153 7.78 -1.83 -7.56
N ILE A 154 8.26 -0.75 -6.94
CA ILE A 154 9.56 -0.72 -6.26
C ILE A 154 9.60 -1.72 -5.12
N VAL A 155 8.59 -1.74 -4.25
CA VAL A 155 8.52 -2.69 -3.13
C VAL A 155 8.51 -4.12 -3.65
N LEU A 156 7.67 -4.42 -4.66
CA LEU A 156 7.61 -5.75 -5.26
C LEU A 156 8.98 -6.17 -5.84
N ALA A 157 9.64 -5.29 -6.60
CA ALA A 157 10.93 -5.58 -7.22
C ALA A 157 12.04 -5.80 -6.19
N VAL A 158 12.09 -4.95 -5.15
CA VAL A 158 13.07 -5.09 -4.07
C VAL A 158 12.83 -6.38 -3.30
N SER A 159 11.59 -6.67 -2.91
CA SER A 159 11.26 -7.90 -2.19
C SER A 159 11.51 -9.16 -3.04
N TRP A 160 11.27 -9.10 -4.35
CA TRP A 160 11.59 -10.19 -5.27
C TRP A 160 13.11 -10.44 -5.33
N LEU A 161 13.91 -9.39 -5.51
CA LEU A 161 15.38 -9.48 -5.57
C LEU A 161 15.97 -10.02 -4.26
N LEU A 162 15.43 -9.59 -3.11
CA LEU A 162 15.87 -10.08 -1.79
C LEU A 162 15.57 -11.57 -1.61
N ASN A 163 14.44 -12.06 -2.12
CA ASN A 163 14.09 -13.48 -2.09
C ASN A 163 14.96 -14.32 -3.04
N GLU A 164 15.28 -13.85 -4.25
CA GLU A 164 16.13 -14.59 -5.20
C GLU A 164 17.58 -14.75 -4.71
N GLN A 165 18.10 -13.77 -3.98
CA GLN A 165 19.50 -13.77 -3.53
C GLN A 165 19.75 -14.66 -2.29
N GLY A 166 18.72 -15.33 -1.76
CA GLY A 166 18.86 -16.26 -0.64
C GLY A 166 19.34 -15.60 0.66
N TYR A 167 19.24 -14.28 0.79
CA TYR A 167 19.69 -13.54 1.98
C TYR A 167 18.84 -13.80 3.24
N LEU A 168 17.76 -14.58 3.12
CA LEU A 168 16.80 -14.87 4.19
C LEU A 168 16.26 -16.31 4.08
N GLN A 169 17.16 -17.30 3.96
CA GLN A 169 16.88 -18.69 4.35
C GLN A 169 17.44 -18.97 5.75
#